data_AF-A0A3A0ALB4-F1
#
_entry.id   AF-A0A3A0ALB4-F1
#
_cell.length_a   1.000
_cell.length_b   1.000
_cell.length_c   1.000
_cell.angle_alpha   90.00
_cell.angle_beta   90.00
_cell.angle_gamma   90.00
#
_symmetry.space_group_name_H-M   'P 1'
#
loop_
_entity.id
_entity.type
_entity.pdbx_description
1 polymer ?
#
loop_
_entity_poly.entity_id
_entity_poly.type
_entity_poly.pdbx_seq_one_letter_code
_entity_poly.pdbx_strand_id
1 'polypeptide(L)'
;MAGVSWHVRGDYFESCNCDFLCPCIASNLGAKPTYESCDAALAFHIDEGHYGDTALNGLNFAVFMHSPGAMGEGNITVGIVTDARATPEQQQALVGIASGQAGGPMAALAPLVGSVAGVEAKPIEFHRHGLQYSVSIPDMLEQAVEGVAGANPSEPLYVDNTIHPANPRLALAKATRTHMHAFGLDYDSHNGQNNGHFAPFNWRN
;
A
#
# COMPACT_ATOMS: atom_id res chain seq x y z
N MET A 1 12.92 6.96 -24.50
CA MET A 1 11.68 6.37 -25.03
C MET A 1 10.55 6.93 -24.19
N ALA A 2 9.52 7.52 -24.80
CA ALA A 2 8.36 7.95 -24.02
C ALA A 2 7.68 6.68 -23.48
N GLY A 3 7.51 6.57 -22.17
CA GLY A 3 6.79 5.46 -21.55
C GLY A 3 5.34 5.42 -22.03
N VAL A 4 4.68 4.26 -21.90
CA VAL A 4 3.24 4.14 -22.17
C VAL A 4 2.50 5.05 -21.18
N SER A 5 1.65 5.95 -21.67
CA SER A 5 0.86 6.83 -20.80
C SER A 5 -0.18 6.01 -20.05
N TRP A 6 -0.33 6.29 -18.76
CA TRP A 6 -1.31 5.61 -17.92
C TRP A 6 -1.87 6.54 -16.86
N HIS A 7 -3.06 6.19 -16.37
CA HIS A 7 -3.74 6.87 -15.28
C HIS A 7 -4.59 5.88 -14.51
N VAL A 8 -4.49 5.87 -13.19
CA VAL A 8 -5.31 5.02 -12.30
C VAL A 8 -5.78 5.83 -11.10
N ARG A 9 -7.03 5.64 -10.71
CA ARG A 9 -7.60 6.22 -9.48
C ARG A 9 -8.45 5.21 -8.75
N GLY A 10 -8.50 5.34 -7.44
CA GLY A 10 -9.33 4.50 -6.59
C GLY A 10 -9.01 4.67 -5.13
N ASP A 11 -9.14 3.60 -4.37
CA ASP A 11 -8.97 3.56 -2.92
C ASP A 11 -7.73 2.76 -2.52
N TYR A 12 -7.08 3.20 -1.45
CA TYR A 12 -5.90 2.59 -0.89
C TYR A 12 -6.05 2.47 0.63
N PHE A 13 -5.49 1.41 1.20
CA PHE A 13 -5.14 1.39 2.62
C PHE A 13 -3.90 0.56 2.91
N GLU A 14 -3.32 0.76 4.09
CA GLU A 14 -2.19 0.01 4.60
C GLU A 14 -2.28 -0.23 6.09
N SER A 15 -1.47 -1.16 6.56
CA SER A 15 -1.06 -1.25 7.95
C SER A 15 0.40 -1.66 8.04
N CYS A 16 1.02 -1.35 9.18
CA CYS A 16 2.36 -1.84 9.49
C CYS A 16 2.47 -2.23 10.96
N ASN A 17 3.58 -2.89 11.30
CA ASN A 17 3.88 -3.34 12.65
C ASN A 17 4.12 -2.23 13.68
N CYS A 18 4.24 -0.96 13.28
CA CYS A 18 4.47 0.16 14.20
C CYS A 18 3.25 0.45 15.09
N ASP A 19 3.48 1.17 16.20
CA ASP A 19 2.40 1.72 17.03
C ASP A 19 1.60 2.78 16.26
N PHE A 20 0.38 3.06 16.71
CA PHE A 20 -0.63 3.89 16.05
C PHE A 20 -0.12 5.16 15.35
N LEU A 21 0.81 5.92 15.96
CA LEU A 21 1.48 7.02 15.28
C LEU A 21 2.82 6.54 14.74
N CYS A 22 2.81 6.01 13.52
CA CYS A 22 4.03 5.50 12.88
C CYS A 22 5.05 6.64 12.68
N PRO A 23 6.29 6.47 13.18
CA PRO A 23 7.35 7.47 13.00
C PRO A 23 7.63 7.80 11.52
N CYS A 24 7.52 6.82 10.62
CA CYS A 24 7.86 6.98 9.20
C CYS A 24 6.99 8.05 8.51
N ILE A 25 5.70 8.14 8.83
CA ILE A 25 4.82 9.19 8.27
C ILE A 25 5.09 10.53 8.92
N ALA A 26 5.26 10.57 10.24
CA ALA A 26 5.47 11.80 10.99
C ALA A 26 6.81 12.49 10.70
N SER A 27 7.78 11.77 10.15
CA SER A 27 9.13 12.27 9.87
C SER A 27 9.49 12.31 8.37
N ASN A 28 8.55 12.06 7.46
CA ASN A 28 8.84 11.85 6.03
C ASN A 28 9.99 10.84 5.83
N LEU A 29 9.82 9.63 6.38
CA LEU A 29 10.71 8.46 6.29
C LEU A 29 12.05 8.56 7.06
N GLY A 30 12.35 9.70 7.71
CA GLY A 30 13.62 9.91 8.41
C GLY A 30 13.75 9.31 9.83
N ALA A 31 12.67 8.88 10.47
CA ALA A 31 12.67 8.31 11.81
C ALA A 31 12.63 6.78 11.76
N LYS A 32 13.23 6.17 12.79
CA LYS A 32 13.21 4.73 12.98
C LYS A 32 11.78 4.22 13.23
N PRO A 33 11.40 3.06 12.67
CA PRO A 33 10.17 2.36 13.03
C PRO A 33 10.11 2.09 14.54
N THR A 34 8.90 1.96 15.10
CA THR A 34 8.67 1.70 16.53
C THR A 34 9.49 0.52 17.06
N TYR A 35 9.59 -0.54 16.26
CA TYR A 35 10.23 -1.80 16.63
C TYR A 35 11.53 -2.03 15.85
N GLU A 36 12.26 -0.96 15.54
CA GLU A 36 13.51 -0.91 14.75
C GLU A 36 13.39 -1.33 13.28
N SER A 37 12.49 -2.24 12.93
CA SER A 37 12.12 -2.61 11.56
C SER A 37 10.65 -2.33 11.26
N CYS A 38 10.32 -2.22 9.97
CA CYS A 38 8.95 -2.02 9.51
C CYS A 38 8.53 -3.17 8.58
N ASP A 39 7.45 -3.86 8.94
CA ASP A 39 6.74 -4.81 8.08
C ASP A 39 5.41 -4.18 7.73
N ALA A 40 5.16 -3.96 6.44
CA ALA A 40 3.99 -3.24 5.95
C ALA A 40 3.39 -3.92 4.72
N ALA A 41 2.07 -3.84 4.61
CA ALA A 41 1.36 -4.21 3.39
C ALA A 41 0.37 -3.13 2.99
N LEU A 42 0.50 -2.74 1.74
CA LEU A 42 -0.28 -1.72 1.05
C LEU A 42 -1.23 -2.41 0.09
N ALA A 43 -2.51 -2.08 0.11
CA ALA A 43 -3.52 -2.64 -0.77
C ALA A 43 -4.24 -1.53 -1.53
N PHE A 44 -4.44 -1.75 -2.82
CA PHE A 44 -5.03 -0.78 -3.73
C PHE A 44 -6.18 -1.41 -4.50
N HIS A 45 -7.28 -0.68 -4.60
CA HIS A 45 -8.41 -0.96 -5.48
C HIS A 45 -8.48 0.12 -6.56
N ILE A 46 -8.47 -0.27 -7.84
CA ILE A 46 -8.62 0.67 -8.96
C ILE A 46 -10.10 0.76 -9.30
N ASP A 47 -10.72 1.91 -9.04
CA ASP A 47 -12.09 2.19 -9.50
C ASP A 47 -12.08 2.36 -11.03
N GLU A 48 -11.16 3.21 -11.51
CA GLU A 48 -11.02 3.55 -12.91
C GLU A 48 -9.55 3.75 -13.28
N GLY A 49 -9.14 3.20 -14.42
CA GLY A 49 -7.82 3.44 -14.96
C GLY A 49 -7.48 2.67 -16.22
N HIS A 50 -6.38 3.07 -16.85
CA HIS A 50 -5.84 2.46 -18.05
C HIS A 50 -4.31 2.51 -18.07
N TYR A 51 -3.73 1.62 -18.86
CA TYR A 51 -2.32 1.60 -19.22
C TYR A 51 -2.20 1.48 -20.74
N GLY A 52 -2.01 2.61 -21.43
CA GLY A 52 -2.25 2.68 -22.87
C GLY A 52 -3.69 2.29 -23.18
N ASP A 53 -3.89 1.29 -24.02
CA ASP A 53 -5.22 0.78 -24.39
C ASP A 53 -5.75 -0.28 -23.40
N THR A 54 -4.95 -0.71 -22.41
CA THR A 54 -5.33 -1.74 -21.45
C THR A 54 -6.13 -1.15 -20.29
N ALA A 55 -7.41 -1.49 -20.17
CA ALA A 55 -8.25 -1.09 -19.03
C ALA A 55 -7.85 -1.81 -17.74
N LEU A 56 -7.88 -1.12 -16.59
CA LEU A 56 -7.51 -1.64 -15.27
C LEU A 56 -8.66 -1.55 -14.24
N ASN A 57 -9.85 -1.14 -14.67
CA ASN A 57 -11.01 -0.92 -13.80
C ASN A 57 -11.37 -2.17 -12.99
N GLY A 58 -11.62 -1.99 -11.70
CA GLY A 58 -12.04 -3.01 -10.75
C GLY A 58 -10.94 -3.99 -10.33
N LEU A 59 -9.71 -3.85 -10.82
CA LEU A 59 -8.57 -4.68 -10.42
C LEU A 59 -7.92 -4.17 -9.13
N ASN A 60 -7.27 -5.08 -8.43
CA ASN A 60 -6.51 -4.77 -7.22
C ASN A 60 -5.02 -5.06 -7.41
N PHE A 61 -4.20 -4.48 -6.55
CA PHE A 61 -2.83 -4.94 -6.35
C PHE A 61 -2.40 -4.66 -4.90
N ALA A 62 -1.40 -5.39 -4.43
CA ALA A 62 -0.82 -5.21 -3.12
C ALA A 62 0.70 -5.14 -3.20
N VAL A 63 1.29 -4.36 -2.30
CA VAL A 63 2.74 -4.20 -2.15
C VAL A 63 3.11 -4.52 -0.71
N PHE A 64 3.96 -5.51 -0.53
CA PHE A 64 4.54 -5.92 0.74
C PHE A 64 5.91 -5.29 0.87
N MET A 65 6.25 -4.81 2.06
CA MET A 65 7.50 -4.13 2.31
C MET A 65 8.10 -4.57 3.64
N HIS A 66 9.40 -4.86 3.61
CA HIS A 66 10.24 -4.95 4.81
C HIS A 66 11.29 -3.85 4.77
N SER A 67 11.39 -3.04 5.81
CA SER A 67 12.48 -2.11 6.04
C SER A 67 13.25 -2.51 7.30
N PRO A 68 14.59 -2.71 7.23
CA PRO A 68 15.39 -3.06 8.41
C PRO A 68 15.66 -1.88 9.34
N GLY A 69 15.21 -0.67 8.97
CA GLY A 69 15.46 0.58 9.68
C GLY A 69 14.54 1.71 9.21
N ALA A 70 15.01 2.95 9.35
CA ALA A 70 14.28 4.11 8.83
C ALA A 70 14.11 3.97 7.30
N MET A 71 12.87 4.12 6.81
CA MET A 71 12.56 3.87 5.39
C MET A 71 13.39 4.73 4.42
N GLY A 72 13.76 5.96 4.82
CA GLY A 72 14.59 6.84 4.02
C GLY A 72 16.05 6.38 3.87
N GLU A 73 16.52 5.43 4.68
CA GLU A 73 17.85 4.82 4.57
C GLU A 73 17.89 3.72 3.48
N GLY A 74 16.73 3.29 2.98
CA GLY A 74 16.62 2.28 1.92
C GLY A 74 16.80 0.85 2.42
N ASN A 75 17.36 -0.01 1.57
CA ASN A 75 17.42 -1.47 1.76
C ASN A 75 16.05 -2.11 1.97
N ILE A 76 15.01 -1.51 1.39
CA ILE A 76 13.65 -2.03 1.48
C ILE A 76 13.55 -3.28 0.60
N THR A 77 13.02 -4.35 1.17
CA THR A 77 12.63 -5.55 0.40
C THR A 77 11.16 -5.41 0.01
N VAL A 78 10.85 -5.56 -1.28
CA VAL A 78 9.49 -5.40 -1.80
C VAL A 78 8.97 -6.70 -2.41
N GLY A 79 7.71 -7.05 -2.13
CA GLY A 79 6.95 -8.09 -2.83
C GLY A 79 5.70 -7.49 -3.46
N ILE A 80 5.31 -7.95 -4.65
CA ILE A 80 4.13 -7.44 -5.36
C ILE A 80 3.15 -8.59 -5.59
N VAL A 81 1.87 -8.34 -5.31
CA VAL A 81 0.78 -9.24 -5.69
C VAL A 81 -0.19 -8.51 -6.61
N THR A 82 -0.46 -9.12 -7.75
CA THR A 82 -1.45 -8.63 -8.72
C THR A 82 -2.71 -9.49 -8.66
N ASP A 83 -3.84 -8.90 -9.05
CA ASP A 83 -5.11 -9.60 -9.07
C ASP A 83 -5.13 -10.76 -10.06
N ALA A 84 -5.48 -11.97 -9.60
CA ALA A 84 -5.59 -13.14 -10.46
C ALA A 84 -6.69 -13.02 -11.54
N ARG A 85 -7.62 -12.07 -11.41
CA ARG A 85 -8.63 -11.76 -12.43
C ARG A 85 -8.05 -11.02 -13.65
N ALA A 86 -6.85 -10.47 -13.52
CA ALA A 86 -6.20 -9.69 -14.57
C ALA A 86 -5.72 -10.58 -15.74
N THR A 87 -5.87 -10.10 -16.97
CA THR A 87 -5.22 -10.69 -18.15
C THR A 87 -3.69 -10.53 -18.07
N PRO A 88 -2.90 -11.25 -18.88
CA PRO A 88 -1.45 -11.09 -18.90
C PRO A 88 -0.99 -9.64 -19.14
N GLU A 89 -1.67 -8.89 -20.01
CA GLU A 89 -1.38 -7.48 -20.29
C GLU A 89 -1.69 -6.59 -19.09
N GLN A 90 -2.82 -6.85 -18.41
CA GLN A 90 -3.20 -6.15 -17.18
C GLN A 90 -2.22 -6.45 -16.04
N GLN A 91 -1.78 -7.71 -15.89
CA GLN A 91 -0.77 -8.10 -14.90
C GLN A 91 0.54 -7.36 -15.13
N GLN A 92 1.03 -7.29 -16.37
CA GLN A 92 2.23 -6.54 -16.70
C GLN A 92 2.09 -5.04 -16.38
N ALA A 93 0.94 -4.45 -16.69
CA ALA A 93 0.64 -3.06 -16.35
C ALA A 93 0.63 -2.82 -14.83
N LEU A 94 -0.05 -3.70 -14.06
CA LEU A 94 -0.10 -3.62 -12.59
C LEU A 94 1.29 -3.76 -11.97
N VAL A 95 2.12 -4.69 -12.44
CA VAL A 95 3.51 -4.84 -11.98
C VAL A 95 4.32 -3.59 -12.31
N GLY A 96 4.18 -3.04 -13.51
CA GLY A 96 4.87 -1.82 -13.93
C GLY A 96 4.51 -0.60 -13.07
N ILE A 97 3.23 -0.44 -12.74
CA ILE A 97 2.75 0.63 -11.85
C ILE A 97 3.24 0.40 -10.41
N ALA A 98 3.01 -0.80 -9.85
CA ALA A 98 3.32 -1.11 -8.45
C ALA A 98 4.84 -1.06 -8.15
N SER A 99 5.68 -1.47 -9.11
CA SER A 99 7.14 -1.40 -8.99
C SER A 99 7.73 -0.02 -9.28
N GLY A 100 6.92 0.92 -9.80
CA GLY A 100 7.39 2.22 -10.27
C GLY A 100 8.15 2.20 -11.60
N GLN A 101 8.33 1.04 -12.25
CA GLN A 101 8.99 0.94 -13.56
C GLN A 101 8.25 1.72 -14.65
N ALA A 102 6.94 1.88 -14.50
CA ALA A 102 6.12 2.68 -15.40
C ALA A 102 6.13 4.19 -15.11
N GLY A 103 6.88 4.65 -14.10
CA GLY A 103 6.87 6.03 -13.61
C GLY A 103 5.83 6.24 -12.50
N GLY A 104 5.36 7.47 -12.36
CA GLY A 104 4.36 7.84 -11.34
C GLY A 104 4.89 7.83 -9.90
N PRO A 105 4.01 7.93 -8.88
CA PRO A 105 4.43 8.11 -7.49
C PRO A 105 5.29 6.98 -6.92
N MET A 106 5.06 5.72 -7.33
CA MET A 106 5.89 4.58 -6.89
C MET A 106 7.34 4.68 -7.39
N ALA A 107 7.60 5.37 -8.50
CA ALA A 107 8.97 5.58 -9.00
C ALA A 107 9.83 6.42 -8.04
N ALA A 108 9.22 7.26 -7.20
CA ALA A 108 9.94 8.02 -6.18
C ALA A 108 10.51 7.13 -5.06
N LEU A 109 9.94 5.93 -4.85
CA LEU A 109 10.41 4.95 -3.88
C LEU A 109 11.46 3.99 -4.45
N ALA A 110 11.56 3.86 -5.78
CA ALA A 110 12.46 2.92 -6.43
C ALA A 110 13.93 3.02 -5.96
N PRO A 111 14.51 4.22 -5.67
CA PRO A 111 15.87 4.32 -5.14
C PRO A 111 16.06 3.73 -3.72
N LEU A 112 14.98 3.52 -2.96
CA LEU A 112 15.03 2.96 -1.60
C LEU A 112 14.92 1.43 -1.59
N VAL A 113 14.54 0.82 -2.71
CA VAL A 113 14.37 -0.63 -2.84
C VAL A 113 15.75 -1.29 -3.00
N GLY A 114 16.13 -2.11 -2.02
CA GLY A 114 17.36 -2.91 -2.07
C GLY A 114 17.17 -4.27 -2.75
N SER A 115 15.96 -4.84 -2.68
CA SER A 115 15.65 -6.14 -3.26
C SER A 115 14.16 -6.30 -3.58
N VAL A 116 13.87 -7.13 -4.58
CA VAL A 116 12.50 -7.57 -4.90
C VAL A 116 12.39 -9.05 -4.58
N ALA A 117 11.58 -9.38 -3.58
CA ALA A 117 11.41 -10.75 -3.09
C ALA A 117 10.57 -11.62 -4.03
N GLY A 118 9.67 -11.02 -4.81
CA GLY A 118 8.89 -11.73 -5.80
C GLY A 118 7.71 -10.94 -6.34
N VAL A 119 7.09 -11.51 -7.37
CA VAL A 119 5.84 -11.05 -7.96
C VAL A 119 4.92 -12.25 -8.11
N GLU A 120 3.71 -12.15 -7.56
CA GLU A 120 2.70 -13.20 -7.66
C GLU A 120 1.37 -12.67 -8.22
N ALA A 121 0.56 -13.58 -8.75
CA ALA A 121 -0.83 -13.32 -9.12
C ALA A 121 -1.73 -14.20 -8.25
N LYS A 122 -2.60 -13.57 -7.45
CA LYS A 122 -3.48 -14.24 -6.49
C LYS A 122 -4.86 -13.57 -6.46
N PRO A 123 -5.92 -14.28 -6.03
CA PRO A 123 -7.18 -13.61 -5.70
C PRO A 123 -6.93 -12.52 -4.66
N ILE A 124 -7.44 -11.32 -4.92
CA ILE A 124 -7.39 -10.20 -3.97
C ILE A 124 -8.83 -9.72 -3.75
N GLU A 125 -9.31 -9.86 -2.53
CA GLU A 125 -10.61 -9.34 -2.11
C GLU A 125 -10.40 -8.07 -1.31
N PHE A 126 -10.79 -6.93 -1.88
CA PHE A 126 -10.70 -5.62 -1.24
C PHE A 126 -12.10 -5.15 -0.86
N HIS A 127 -12.29 -4.76 0.40
CA HIS A 127 -13.57 -4.27 0.91
C HIS A 127 -13.39 -2.93 1.61
N ARG A 128 -14.39 -2.06 1.39
CA ARG A 128 -14.51 -0.77 2.05
C ARG A 128 -15.95 -0.55 2.49
N HIS A 129 -16.13 -0.12 3.73
CA HIS A 129 -17.41 0.31 4.25
C HIS A 129 -17.22 1.48 5.23
N GLY A 130 -17.54 2.69 4.78
CA GLY A 130 -17.31 3.91 5.56
C GLY A 130 -15.82 4.13 5.83
N LEU A 131 -15.43 4.08 7.11
CA LEU A 131 -14.05 4.23 7.58
C LEU A 131 -13.33 2.88 7.79
N GLN A 132 -13.98 1.76 7.43
CA GLN A 132 -13.42 0.42 7.59
C GLN A 132 -12.95 -0.08 6.23
N TYR A 133 -11.73 -0.58 6.20
CA TYR A 133 -11.10 -1.16 5.02
C TYR A 133 -10.52 -2.52 5.37
N SER A 134 -10.60 -3.47 4.44
CA SER A 134 -9.95 -4.77 4.59
C SER A 134 -9.53 -5.37 3.26
N VAL A 135 -8.52 -6.24 3.30
CA VAL A 135 -8.05 -7.03 2.17
C VAL A 135 -7.80 -8.47 2.60
N SER A 136 -8.12 -9.41 1.71
CA SER A 136 -7.71 -10.80 1.82
C SER A 136 -6.98 -11.24 0.55
N ILE A 137 -5.83 -11.88 0.75
CA ILE A 137 -5.04 -12.58 -0.25
C ILE A 137 -4.73 -13.97 0.33
N PRO A 138 -5.30 -15.06 -0.22
CA PRO A 138 -5.16 -16.39 0.34
C PRO A 138 -3.70 -16.77 0.61
N ASP A 139 -3.47 -17.34 1.80
CA ASP A 139 -2.16 -17.79 2.29
C ASP A 139 -1.07 -16.71 2.43
N MET A 140 -1.40 -15.42 2.22
CA MET A 140 -0.41 -14.34 2.19
C MET A 140 -0.76 -13.14 3.07
N LEU A 141 -2.01 -12.67 3.01
CA LEU A 141 -2.43 -11.44 3.68
C LEU A 141 -3.87 -11.50 4.12
N GLU A 142 -4.11 -11.22 5.39
CA GLU A 142 -5.41 -10.78 5.88
C GLU A 142 -5.19 -9.51 6.69
N GLN A 143 -5.74 -8.39 6.24
CA GLN A 143 -5.51 -7.10 6.87
C GLN A 143 -6.79 -6.29 6.93
N ALA A 144 -7.04 -5.64 8.05
CA ALA A 144 -8.18 -4.75 8.26
C ALA A 144 -7.80 -3.55 9.12
N VAL A 145 -8.33 -2.39 8.77
CA VAL A 145 -8.14 -1.13 9.50
C VAL A 145 -9.46 -0.43 9.75
N GLU A 146 -9.53 0.32 10.85
CA GLU A 146 -10.64 1.19 11.18
C GLU A 146 -10.15 2.62 11.39
N GLY A 147 -10.75 3.56 10.65
CA GLY A 147 -10.42 4.98 10.73
C GLY A 147 -10.76 5.60 12.07
N VAL A 148 -9.89 6.51 12.52
CA VAL A 148 -10.15 7.35 13.68
C VAL A 148 -11.07 8.48 13.26
N ALA A 149 -12.26 8.56 13.85
CA ALA A 149 -13.19 9.65 13.60
C ALA A 149 -12.59 11.01 14.00
N GLY A 150 -12.78 12.02 13.14
CA GLY A 150 -12.47 13.40 13.43
C GLY A 150 -13.54 14.08 14.29
N ALA A 151 -13.42 15.40 14.45
CA ALA A 151 -14.44 16.19 15.17
C ALA A 151 -15.81 16.11 14.49
N ASN A 152 -15.85 15.99 13.16
CA ASN A 152 -17.00 15.49 12.43
C ASN A 152 -16.91 13.95 12.38
N PRO A 153 -17.82 13.21 13.03
CA PRO A 153 -17.74 11.74 13.08
C PRO A 153 -17.84 11.04 11.71
N SER A 154 -18.33 11.72 10.67
CA SER A 154 -18.39 11.16 9.31
C SER A 154 -17.07 11.29 8.54
N GLU A 155 -16.09 12.00 9.08
CA GLU A 155 -14.79 12.23 8.46
C GLU A 155 -13.69 11.67 9.36
N PRO A 156 -12.62 11.06 8.81
CA PRO A 156 -11.52 10.61 9.64
C PRO A 156 -10.61 11.78 10.05
N LEU A 157 -9.80 11.56 11.09
CA LEU A 157 -8.65 12.39 11.41
C LEU A 157 -7.55 12.18 10.35
N TYR A 158 -6.85 13.24 9.96
CA TYR A 158 -5.85 13.19 8.89
C TYR A 158 -4.46 13.62 9.36
N VAL A 159 -3.43 13.07 8.69
CA VAL A 159 -2.11 13.68 8.55
C VAL A 159 -1.98 14.17 7.12
N ASP A 160 -1.47 15.39 6.91
CA ASP A 160 -1.44 16.05 5.61
C ASP A 160 -0.02 16.56 5.26
N ASN A 161 0.21 16.85 3.98
CA ASN A 161 1.47 17.31 3.41
C ASN A 161 2.65 16.32 3.64
N THR A 162 2.36 15.03 3.53
CA THR A 162 3.34 13.95 3.60
C THR A 162 3.96 13.66 2.23
N ILE A 163 5.10 12.96 2.20
CA ILE A 163 5.70 12.46 0.95
C ILE A 163 5.17 11.08 0.52
N HIS A 164 4.10 10.59 1.16
CA HIS A 164 3.60 9.24 0.96
C HIS A 164 3.11 9.02 -0.49
N PRO A 165 3.49 7.92 -1.17
CA PRO A 165 3.19 7.72 -2.59
C PRO A 165 1.70 7.63 -2.91
N ALA A 166 0.88 7.10 -2.00
CA ALA A 166 -0.57 6.97 -2.21
C ALA A 166 -1.28 8.32 -2.30
N ASN A 167 -1.04 9.20 -1.33
CA ASN A 167 -1.63 10.52 -1.23
C ASN A 167 -0.86 11.34 -0.18
N PRO A 168 -0.54 12.63 -0.41
CA PRO A 168 0.05 13.48 0.63
C PRO A 168 -0.83 13.64 1.87
N ARG A 169 -2.15 13.45 1.73
CA ARG A 169 -3.13 13.47 2.81
C ARG A 169 -3.63 12.07 3.13
N LEU A 170 -3.29 11.57 4.31
CA LEU A 170 -3.61 10.22 4.79
C LEU A 170 -4.60 10.28 5.94
N ALA A 171 -5.66 9.47 5.89
CA ALA A 171 -6.50 9.26 7.06
C ALA A 171 -5.75 8.40 8.09
N LEU A 172 -5.91 8.70 9.37
CA LEU A 172 -5.41 7.88 10.46
C LEU A 172 -6.38 6.71 10.71
N ALA A 173 -5.83 5.51 10.82
CA ALA A 173 -6.56 4.30 11.14
C ALA A 173 -5.77 3.42 12.11
N LYS A 174 -6.48 2.51 12.78
CA LYS A 174 -5.90 1.46 13.61
C LYS A 174 -6.07 0.13 12.91
N ALA A 175 -5.00 -0.66 12.85
CA ALA A 175 -5.09 -2.02 12.34
C ALA A 175 -5.83 -2.89 13.37
N THR A 176 -7.00 -3.40 12.97
CA THR A 176 -7.83 -4.28 13.81
C THR A 176 -7.44 -5.75 13.62
N ARG A 177 -6.83 -6.07 12.49
CA ARG A 177 -6.28 -7.39 12.15
C ARG A 177 -5.18 -7.23 11.11
N THR A 178 -4.06 -7.91 11.32
CA THR A 178 -2.99 -8.10 10.34
C THR A 178 -2.47 -9.52 10.49
N HIS A 179 -2.43 -10.26 9.39
CA HIS A 179 -1.76 -11.54 9.24
C HIS A 179 -1.01 -11.49 7.92
N MET A 180 0.32 -11.47 7.96
CA MET A 180 1.19 -11.19 6.82
C MET A 180 2.28 -12.25 6.72
N HIS A 181 2.14 -13.16 5.76
CA HIS A 181 2.99 -14.35 5.59
C HIS A 181 3.37 -14.50 4.13
N ALA A 182 4.23 -13.62 3.65
CA ALA A 182 4.62 -13.57 2.25
C ALA A 182 5.99 -12.93 2.08
N PHE A 183 6.75 -13.35 1.06
CA PHE A 183 8.00 -12.67 0.68
C PHE A 183 9.05 -12.57 1.80
N GLY A 184 9.03 -13.51 2.75
CA GLY A 184 9.92 -13.52 3.92
C GLY A 184 9.40 -12.74 5.13
N LEU A 185 8.24 -12.09 5.01
CA LEU A 185 7.50 -11.51 6.13
C LEU A 185 6.74 -12.60 6.88
N ASP A 186 6.73 -12.49 8.20
CA ASP A 186 6.02 -13.36 9.15
C ASP A 186 5.57 -12.48 10.33
N TYR A 187 4.38 -11.90 10.21
CA TYR A 187 3.87 -10.93 11.17
C TYR A 187 2.35 -11.04 11.36
N ASP A 188 1.94 -11.20 12.62
CA ASP A 188 0.55 -11.22 13.05
C ASP A 188 0.27 -10.18 14.15
N SER A 189 -0.88 -9.51 14.06
CA SER A 189 -1.41 -8.66 15.11
C SER A 189 -2.94 -8.57 15.07
N HIS A 190 -3.54 -8.57 16.25
CA HIS A 190 -4.97 -8.36 16.47
C HIS A 190 -5.24 -7.42 17.65
N ASN A 191 -4.27 -6.59 18.01
CA ASN A 191 -4.32 -5.79 19.23
C ASN A 191 -5.12 -4.48 19.08
N GLY A 192 -5.48 -4.07 17.85
CA GLY A 192 -6.20 -2.82 17.60
C GLY A 192 -5.38 -1.54 17.84
N GLN A 193 -4.05 -1.64 17.94
CA GLN A 193 -3.15 -0.56 18.35
C GLN A 193 -2.10 -0.20 17.30
N ASN A 194 -1.94 -1.03 16.27
CA ASN A 194 -0.96 -0.80 15.22
C ASN A 194 -1.42 0.27 14.21
N ASN A 195 -0.44 0.91 13.58
CA ASN A 195 -0.65 1.95 12.59
C ASN A 195 -1.42 1.44 11.37
N GLY A 196 -2.34 2.26 10.87
CA GLY A 196 -2.94 2.09 9.56
C GLY A 196 -3.27 3.43 8.92
N HIS A 197 -3.32 3.44 7.60
CA HIS A 197 -3.76 4.60 6.83
C HIS A 197 -4.68 4.17 5.71
N PHE A 198 -5.54 5.08 5.27
CA PHE A 198 -6.25 4.96 4.00
C PHE A 198 -6.40 6.32 3.35
N ALA A 199 -6.56 6.30 2.02
CA ALA A 199 -6.79 7.49 1.23
C ALA A 199 -7.31 7.09 -0.15
N PRO A 200 -8.03 7.98 -0.86
CA PRO A 200 -8.13 7.85 -2.30
C PRO A 200 -6.75 8.09 -2.93
N PHE A 201 -6.45 7.45 -4.05
CA PHE A 201 -5.28 7.75 -4.86
C PHE A 201 -5.70 8.14 -6.29
N ASN A 202 -4.85 8.92 -6.94
CA ASN A 202 -5.04 9.39 -8.31
C ASN A 202 -3.65 9.59 -8.94
N TRP A 203 -3.19 8.56 -9.64
CA TRP A 203 -1.82 8.45 -10.14
C TRP A 203 -1.77 8.45 -11.67
N ARG A 204 -0.68 8.99 -12.21
CA ARG A 204 -0.32 8.99 -13.63
C ARG A 204 1.20 9.10 -13.78
N ASN A 205 1.73 8.79 -14.97
CA ASN A 205 3.11 9.08 -15.34
C ASN A 205 3.28 10.34 -16.21
#